data_AF-A0A7J2TWP8-F1
#
_entry.id   AF-A0A7J2TWP8-F1
#
_cell.length_a   1.000
_cell.length_b   1.000
_cell.length_c   1.000
_cell.angle_alpha   90.00
_cell.angle_beta   90.00
_cell.angle_gamma   90.00
#
_symmetry.space_group_name_H-M   'P 1'
#
loop_
_entity.id
_entity.type
_entity.pdbx_description
1 polymer ?
#
loop_
_entity_poly.entity_id
_entity_poly.type
_entity_poly.pdbx_seq_one_letter_code
_entity_poly.pdbx_strand_id
1 'polypeptide(L)'
;MEAIEEATTLPILRPLVGRDKSEIIELAKMIGTYEISIRPQEDCCQLFTPRHPTAKPKLSKIKEIEKNIPIEKLVKNALEKVEVEIID
;
A
#
# COMPACT_ATOMS: atom_id res chain seq x y z
N MET A 1 -12.61 2.27 5.98
CA MET A 1 -11.66 2.81 4.98
C MET A 1 -12.16 2.32 3.63
N GLU A 2 -13.40 2.69 3.31
CA GLU A 2 -14.25 1.93 2.39
C GLU A 2 -13.68 1.88 0.97
N ALA A 3 -13.10 3.00 0.52
CA ALA A 3 -12.53 3.12 -0.82
C ALA A 3 -11.40 2.12 -1.14
N ILE A 4 -10.53 1.81 -0.19
CA ILE A 4 -9.41 0.89 -0.41
C ILE A 4 -9.87 -0.55 -0.12
N GLU A 5 -10.74 -0.73 0.87
CA GLU A 5 -11.26 -2.04 1.27
C GLU A 5 -12.16 -2.67 0.22
N GLU A 6 -12.87 -1.88 -0.58
CA GLU A 6 -13.79 -2.39 -1.61
C GLU A 6 -13.10 -3.23 -2.69
N ALA A 7 -11.79 -3.05 -2.89
CA ALA A 7 -11.01 -3.81 -3.86
C ALA A 7 -10.87 -5.32 -3.52
N THR A 8 -11.28 -5.75 -2.32
CA THR A 8 -11.17 -7.15 -1.90
C THR A 8 -12.32 -7.57 -0.99
N THR A 9 -12.69 -8.85 -1.05
CA THR A 9 -13.63 -9.47 -0.12
C THR A 9 -12.96 -10.06 1.12
N LEU A 10 -11.62 -10.11 1.14
CA LEU A 10 -10.85 -10.64 2.25
C LEU A 10 -10.74 -9.64 3.41
N PRO A 11 -10.72 -10.11 4.67
CA PRO A 11 -10.53 -9.23 5.81
C PRO A 11 -9.13 -8.61 5.81
N ILE A 12 -9.07 -7.28 5.93
CA ILE A 12 -7.80 -6.54 6.05
C ILE A 12 -7.46 -6.32 7.52
N LEU A 13 -6.44 -7.04 8.01
CA LEU A 13 -5.89 -6.84 9.35
C LEU A 13 -4.99 -5.62 9.36
N ARG A 14 -5.18 -4.72 10.34
CA ARG A 14 -4.35 -3.52 10.53
C ARG A 14 -3.73 -3.50 11.93
N PRO A 15 -2.70 -4.32 12.22
CA PRO A 15 -2.13 -4.46 13.57
C PRO A 15 -1.61 -3.15 14.18
N LEU A 16 -1.30 -2.16 13.34
CA LEU A 16 -0.72 -0.87 13.76
C LEU A 16 -1.74 0.28 13.82
N VAL A 17 -3.03 0.04 13.53
CA VAL A 17 -4.05 1.12 13.38
C VAL A 17 -4.24 1.98 14.63
N GLY A 18 -3.97 1.41 15.82
CA GLY A 18 -4.10 2.09 17.10
C GLY A 18 -2.77 2.46 17.74
N ARG A 19 -1.64 2.38 17.03
CA ARG A 19 -0.32 2.72 17.55
C ARG A 19 0.17 4.05 17.02
N ASP A 20 0.77 4.83 17.90
CA ASP A 20 1.50 6.03 17.51
C ASP A 20 2.78 5.66 16.75
N LYS A 21 3.23 6.59 15.91
CA LYS A 21 4.44 6.39 15.10
C LYS A 21 5.67 6.06 15.97
N SER A 22 5.79 6.68 17.13
CA SER A 22 6.89 6.43 18.06
C SER A 22 6.88 4.99 18.59
N GLU A 23 5.71 4.44 18.90
CA GLU A 23 5.58 3.04 19.35
C GLU A 23 5.98 2.05 18.24
N ILE A 24 5.60 2.35 16.99
CA ILE A 24 5.97 1.53 15.83
C ILE A 24 7.48 1.58 15.62
N ILE A 25 8.11 2.74 15.80
CA ILE A 25 9.57 2.90 15.69
C ILE A 25 10.29 2.08 16.77
N GLU A 26 9.84 2.16 18.02
CA GLU A 26 10.44 1.36 19.10
C GLU A 26 10.26 -0.14 18.87
N LEU A 27 9.09 -0.57 18.37
CA LEU A 27 8.89 -1.95 17.95
C LEU A 27 9.88 -2.37 16.85
N ALA A 28 10.08 -1.53 15.83
CA ALA A 28 11.01 -1.80 14.74
C ALA A 28 12.47 -1.92 15.23
N LYS A 29 12.87 -1.12 16.23
CA LYS A 29 14.19 -1.23 16.87
C LYS A 29 14.31 -2.53 17.66
N MET A 30 13.29 -2.87 18.46
CA MET A 30 13.27 -4.10 19.26
C MET A 30 13.39 -5.37 18.40
N ILE A 31 12.76 -5.40 17.22
CA ILE A 31 12.83 -6.56 16.30
C ILE A 31 13.96 -6.46 15.27
N GLY A 32 14.81 -5.42 15.35
CA GLY A 32 15.99 -5.26 14.49
C GLY A 32 15.72 -4.85 13.03
N THR A 33 14.53 -4.34 12.69
CA THR A 33 14.17 -3.93 11.31
C THR A 33 14.35 -2.45 11.03
N TYR A 34 14.56 -1.63 12.07
CA TYR A 34 14.62 -0.18 11.95
C TYR A 34 15.70 0.30 10.95
N GLU A 35 16.95 -0.15 11.10
CA GLU A 35 18.08 0.28 10.27
C GLU A 35 17.92 -0.09 8.78
N ILE A 36 17.23 -1.19 8.48
CA ILE A 36 16.92 -1.58 7.10
C ILE A 36 15.82 -0.68 6.52
N SER A 37 14.79 -0.40 7.33
CA SER A 37 13.58 0.31 6.91
C SER A 37 13.80 1.80 6.63
N ILE A 38 14.84 2.41 7.21
CA ILE A 38 15.13 3.85 7.05
C ILE A 38 16.16 4.16 5.95
N ARG A 39 16.64 3.15 5.22
CA ARG A 39 17.62 3.36 4.14
C ARG A 39 17.01 4.27 3.06
N PRO A 40 17.80 5.18 2.45
CA PRO A 40 17.33 5.98 1.33
C PRO A 40 16.83 5.07 0.20
N GLN A 41 15.60 5.26 -0.23
CA GLN A 41 15.04 4.56 -1.39
C GLN A 41 14.77 5.57 -2.51
N GLU A 42 14.87 5.12 -3.75
CA GLU A 42 14.36 5.89 -4.88
C GLU A 42 12.84 6.01 -4.71
N ASP A 43 12.38 7.22 -4.40
CA ASP A 43 11.02 7.50 -3.97
C ASP A 43 10.01 7.33 -5.13
N CYS A 44 9.66 6.09 -5.45
CA CYS A 44 8.50 5.79 -6.30
C CYS A 44 7.24 6.48 -5.72
N CYS A 45 7.14 6.59 -4.39
CA CYS A 45 6.10 7.32 -3.70
C CYS A 45 6.09 8.81 -4.05
N GLN A 46 7.23 9.51 -4.09
CA GLN A 46 7.25 10.94 -4.47
C GLN A 46 6.86 11.14 -5.93
N LEU A 47 7.27 10.24 -6.82
CA LEU A 47 6.94 10.33 -8.24
C LEU A 47 5.43 10.25 -8.51
N PHE A 48 4.71 9.42 -7.76
CA PHE A 48 3.28 9.20 -7.95
C PHE A 48 2.38 9.93 -6.95
N THR A 49 2.94 10.67 -5.99
CA THR A 49 2.13 11.41 -5.02
C THR A 49 1.48 12.63 -5.68
N PRO A 50 0.15 12.70 -5.74
CA PRO A 50 -0.53 13.88 -6.25
C PRO A 50 -0.32 15.06 -5.28
N ARG A 51 -0.18 16.28 -5.81
CA ARG A 51 -0.02 17.51 -4.98
C ARG A 51 -1.15 17.70 -3.96
N HIS A 52 -2.36 17.24 -4.28
CA HIS A 52 -3.56 17.40 -3.45
C HIS A 52 -4.32 16.07 -3.31
N PRO A 53 -3.92 15.20 -2.36
CA PRO A 53 -4.62 13.93 -2.15
C PRO A 53 -6.02 14.13 -1.54
N THR A 54 -6.96 13.27 -1.90
CA THR A 54 -8.34 13.32 -1.38
C THR A 54 -8.44 12.51 -0.08
N ALA A 55 -8.74 13.17 1.04
CA ALA A 55 -8.87 12.51 2.35
C ALA A 55 -10.18 11.72 2.53
N LYS A 56 -11.25 12.10 1.81
CA LYS A 56 -12.57 11.44 1.85
C LYS A 56 -13.01 11.05 0.43
N PRO A 57 -12.47 9.95 -0.12
CA PRO A 57 -12.83 9.50 -1.47
C PRO A 57 -14.30 9.08 -1.55
N LYS A 58 -14.91 9.25 -2.74
CA LYS A 58 -16.24 8.73 -3.06
C LYS A 58 -16.10 7.51 -3.96
N LEU A 59 -16.65 6.37 -3.54
CA LEU A 59 -16.58 5.11 -4.29
C LEU A 59 -17.10 5.22 -5.73
N SER A 60 -18.23 5.90 -5.93
CA SER A 60 -18.81 6.09 -7.26
C SER A 60 -17.85 6.76 -8.24
N LYS A 61 -17.09 7.76 -7.77
CA LYS A 61 -16.09 8.47 -8.56
C LYS A 61 -14.87 7.59 -8.86
N ILE A 62 -14.45 6.77 -7.90
CA ILE A 62 -13.35 5.80 -8.10
C ILE A 62 -13.74 4.81 -9.20
N LYS A 63 -14.90 4.16 -9.09
CA LYS A 63 -15.39 3.20 -10.09
C LYS A 63 -15.55 3.80 -11.48
N GLU A 64 -15.91 5.08 -11.57
CA GLU A 64 -15.96 5.80 -12.84
C GLU A 64 -14.57 6.00 -13.47
N ILE A 65 -13.59 6.42 -12.66
CA ILE A 65 -12.21 6.61 -13.10
C ILE A 65 -11.60 5.28 -13.56
N GLU A 66 -11.81 4.22 -12.78
CA GLU A 66 -11.27 2.88 -13.02
C GLU A 66 -11.73 2.27 -14.36
N LYS A 67 -12.92 2.63 -14.87
CA LYS A 67 -13.39 2.21 -16.21
C LYS A 67 -12.46 2.63 -17.34
N ASN A 68 -11.69 3.69 -17.15
CA ASN A 68 -10.74 4.20 -18.15
C ASN A 68 -9.34 3.59 -17.99
N ILE A 69 -9.16 2.67 -17.05
CA ILE A 69 -7.89 2.02 -16.75
C ILE A 69 -8.04 0.53 -17.01
N PRO A 70 -7.16 -0.12 -17.80
CA PRO A 70 -7.24 -1.55 -18.06
C PRO A 70 -6.69 -2.37 -16.87
N ILE A 71 -7.32 -2.22 -15.70
CA ILE A 71 -6.85 -2.75 -14.41
C ILE A 71 -6.63 -4.26 -14.48
N GLU A 72 -7.59 -5.02 -15.00
CA GLU A 72 -7.47 -6.49 -15.11
C GLU A 72 -6.23 -6.91 -15.91
N LYS A 73 -5.96 -6.21 -17.02
CA LYS A 73 -4.77 -6.47 -17.84
C LYS A 73 -3.48 -6.10 -17.10
N LEU A 74 -3.46 -4.97 -16.40
CA LEU A 74 -2.31 -4.53 -15.62
C LEU A 74 -1.99 -5.50 -14.48
N VAL A 75 -3.02 -5.93 -13.74
CA VAL A 75 -2.89 -6.92 -12.66
C VAL A 75 -2.39 -8.25 -13.21
N LYS A 76 -2.98 -8.75 -14.31
CA LYS A 76 -2.52 -9.98 -14.96
C LYS A 76 -1.04 -9.90 -15.37
N ASN A 77 -0.65 -8.83 -16.06
CA ASN A 77 0.73 -8.63 -16.50
C ASN A 77 1.71 -8.55 -15.32
N ALA A 78 1.29 -7.99 -14.19
CA ALA A 78 2.12 -7.91 -12.98
C ALA A 78 2.28 -9.29 -12.32
N LEU A 79 1.20 -10.05 -12.21
CA LEU A 79 1.21 -11.41 -11.65
C LEU A 79 2.02 -12.39 -12.50
N GLU A 80 1.99 -12.26 -13.83
CA GLU A 80 2.81 -13.09 -14.73
C GLU A 80 4.31 -12.92 -14.54
N LYS A 81 4.75 -11.81 -13.95
CA LYS A 81 6.17 -11.46 -13.73
C LYS A 81 6.58 -11.54 -12.26
N VAL A 82 5.74 -12.10 -11.40
CA VAL A 82 6.06 -12.24 -9.98
C VAL A 82 7.20 -13.25 -9.80
N GLU A 83 8.18 -12.90 -8.96
CA GLU A 83 9.25 -13.80 -8.54
C GLU A 83 8.96 -14.25 -7.10
N VAL A 84 9.19 -15.52 -6.80
CA VAL A 84 8.95 -16.11 -5.48
C VAL A 84 10.27 -16.63 -4.93
N GLU A 85 10.68 -16.05 -3.80
CA GLU A 85 11.86 -16.47 -3.03
C GLU A 85 11.40 -17.03 -1.68
N ILE A 86 12.04 -18.11 -1.23
CA ILE A 86 11.85 -18.69 0.10
C ILE A 86 13.11 -18.38 0.91
N ILE A 87 12.93 -17.71 2.04
CA ILE A 87 14.01 -17.39 2.99
C ILE A 87 13.89 -18.40 4.13
N ASP A 88 14.93 -19.21 4.32
CA ASP A 88 15.07 -20.16 5.44
C ASP A 88 15.39 -19.47 6.77
#